data_AF-A0A432IBL1-F1
#
_entry.id   AF-A0A432IBL1-F1
#
_cell.length_a   1.000
_cell.length_b   1.000
_cell.length_c   1.000
_cell.angle_alpha   90.00
_cell.angle_beta   90.00
_cell.angle_gamma   90.00
#
_symmetry.space_group_name_H-M   'P 1'
#
loop_
_entity.id
_entity.type
_entity.pdbx_description
1 polymer ?
#
loop_
_entity_poly.entity_id
_entity_poly.type
_entity_poly.pdbx_seq_one_letter_code
_entity_poly.pdbx_strand_id
1 'polypeptide(L)' 'AWWAANKHEFWVSSDNVNWTKVASYDDWLRDDNGVVVPLAEPAKARYFKYVATEGYDYYAFLAEINVYGLEK' A
#
# COMPACT_ATOMS: atom_id res chain seq x y z
N ALA A 1 9.77 4.47 -11.80
CA ALA A 1 9.47 3.79 -13.07
C ALA A 1 8.38 4.55 -13.82
N TRP A 2 8.45 4.70 -15.15
CA TRP A 2 7.35 5.24 -15.98
C TRP A 2 6.53 4.12 -16.64
N TRP A 3 6.55 2.91 -16.06
CA TRP A 3 6.08 1.65 -16.66
C TRP A 3 5.31 0.76 -15.66
N ALA A 4 4.94 1.30 -14.51
CA ALA A 4 4.27 0.57 -13.43
C ALA A 4 3.01 1.31 -12.92
N ALA A 5 2.48 0.87 -11.79
CA ALA A 5 1.42 1.57 -11.08
C ALA A 5 1.88 2.94 -10.58
N ASN A 6 0.98 3.91 -10.66
CA ASN A 6 1.14 5.29 -10.18
C ASN A 6 0.03 5.73 -9.22
N LYS A 7 -0.96 4.87 -8.97
CA LYS A 7 -1.96 5.04 -7.91
C LYS A 7 -2.14 3.75 -7.14
N HIS A 8 -2.17 3.91 -5.83
CA HIS A 8 -2.06 2.81 -4.88
C HIS A 8 -3.06 2.98 -3.75
N GLU A 9 -3.66 1.89 -3.32
CA GLU A 9 -4.47 1.84 -2.10
C GLU A 9 -3.96 0.76 -1.15
N PHE A 10 -4.06 1.07 0.13
CA PHE A 10 -3.62 0.24 1.22
C PHE A 10 -4.82 -0.05 2.10
N TRP A 11 -5.11 -1.33 2.29
CA TRP A 11 -6.30 -1.82 2.97
C TRP A 11 -5.91 -2.80 4.06
N VAL A 12 -6.74 -2.89 5.11
CA VAL A 12 -6.56 -3.84 6.19
C VAL A 12 -7.86 -4.56 6.53
N SER A 13 -7.73 -5.72 7.17
CA SER A 13 -8.86 -6.51 7.66
C SER A 13 -8.48 -7.30 8.91
N SER A 14 -9.47 -7.56 9.77
CA SER A 14 -9.36 -8.50 10.89
C SER A 14 -9.83 -9.92 10.54
N ASP A 15 -10.64 -10.07 9.48
CA ASP A 15 -11.38 -11.29 9.13
C ASP A 15 -11.16 -11.78 7.68
N ASN A 16 -10.37 -11.04 6.88
CA ASN A 16 -10.12 -11.29 5.46
C ASN A 16 -11.36 -11.19 4.55
N VAL A 17 -12.50 -10.70 5.07
CA VAL A 17 -13.76 -10.55 4.34
C VAL A 17 -14.14 -9.08 4.24
N ASN A 18 -14.17 -8.39 5.38
CA ASN A 18 -14.46 -6.96 5.47
C ASN A 18 -13.16 -6.17 5.44
N TRP A 19 -13.05 -5.23 4.52
CA TRP A 19 -11.83 -4.46 4.28
C TRP A 19 -12.05 -2.98 4.50
N THR A 20 -11.11 -2.35 5.19
CA THR A 20 -11.08 -0.90 5.42
C THR A 20 -9.88 -0.30 4.71
N LYS A 21 -10.10 0.73 3.88
CA LYS A 21 -9.01 1.49 3.27
C LYS A 21 -8.38 2.37 4.33
N VAL A 22 -7.06 2.30 4.47
CA VAL A 22 -6.30 3.03 5.49
C VAL A 22 -5.36 4.09 4.90
N ALA A 23 -4.99 3.96 3.63
CA ALA A 23 -4.24 4.98 2.92
C ALA A 23 -4.43 4.88 1.40
N SER A 24 -4.14 6.00 0.72
CA SER A 24 -3.95 6.09 -0.72
C SER A 24 -2.63 6.80 -1.00
N TYR A 25 -1.98 6.46 -2.10
CA TYR A 25 -0.75 7.11 -2.56
C TYR A 25 -0.85 7.31 -4.09
N ASP A 26 -0.78 8.57 -4.52
CA ASP A 26 -0.98 9.00 -5.91
C ASP A 26 0.35 9.49 -6.52
N ASP A 27 1.38 8.66 -6.40
CA ASP A 27 2.64 8.84 -7.10
C ASP A 27 3.25 7.45 -7.36
N TRP A 28 4.27 7.42 -8.18
CA TRP A 28 5.01 6.21 -8.49
C TRP A 28 5.88 5.77 -7.30
N LEU A 29 5.91 4.48 -7.00
CA LEU A 29 6.91 3.88 -6.09
C LEU A 29 8.24 3.77 -6.85
N ARG A 30 9.12 4.79 -6.76
CA ARG A 30 10.31 4.92 -7.64
C ARG A 30 11.67 4.74 -6.97
N ASP A 31 11.73 4.64 -5.66
CA ASP A 31 13.01 4.69 -4.94
C ASP A 31 13.60 3.30 -4.68
N ASP A 32 14.92 3.27 -4.74
CA ASP A 32 15.77 2.21 -4.20
C ASP A 32 15.78 2.17 -2.66
N ASN A 33 15.25 3.21 -2.03
CA ASN A 33 15.18 3.36 -0.57
C ASN A 33 13.81 3.01 0.05
N GLY A 34 12.81 2.69 -0.77
CA GLY A 34 11.45 2.37 -0.34
C GLY A 34 10.62 3.60 0.07
N VAL A 35 9.35 3.61 -0.32
CA VAL A 35 8.38 4.64 0.07
C VAL A 35 7.66 4.24 1.35
N VAL A 36 7.62 5.15 2.32
CA VAL A 36 6.77 5.02 3.51
C VAL A 36 5.45 5.74 3.29
N VAL A 37 4.34 5.00 3.37
CA VAL A 37 2.99 5.56 3.30
C VAL A 37 2.39 5.58 4.71
N PRO A 38 2.26 6.75 5.37
CA PRO A 38 1.70 6.83 6.71
C PRO A 38 0.19 6.58 6.68
N LEU A 39 -0.32 5.91 7.72
CA LEU A 39 -1.76 5.79 7.95
C LEU A 39 -2.27 7.05 8.63
N ALA A 40 -3.46 7.53 8.24
CA ALA A 40 -4.09 8.67 8.89
C ALA A 40 -4.39 8.39 10.37
N GLU A 41 -4.78 7.15 10.67
CA GLU A 41 -5.04 6.66 12.02
C GLU A 41 -4.46 5.25 12.18
N PRO A 42 -3.95 4.86 13.36
CA PRO A 42 -3.47 3.51 13.60
C PRO A 42 -4.60 2.49 13.44
N ALA A 43 -4.36 1.44 12.64
CA ALA A 43 -5.35 0.40 12.39
C ALA A 43 -4.93 -0.93 13.01
N LYS A 44 -5.85 -1.58 13.74
CA LYS A 44 -5.66 -2.96 14.19
C LYS A 44 -6.00 -3.90 13.04
N ALA A 45 -5.01 -4.69 12.61
CA ALA A 45 -5.13 -5.56 11.44
C ALA A 45 -4.58 -6.97 11.72
N ARG A 46 -5.11 -7.96 10.98
CA ARG A 46 -4.49 -9.29 10.80
C ARG A 46 -4.05 -9.49 9.37
N TYR A 47 -4.79 -8.92 8.42
CA TYR A 47 -4.55 -9.00 7.00
C TYR A 47 -4.31 -7.60 6.44
N PHE A 48 -3.43 -7.52 5.46
CA PHE A 48 -3.14 -6.34 4.67
C PHE A 48 -3.40 -6.66 3.19
N LYS A 49 -3.85 -5.65 2.44
CA LYS A 49 -4.04 -5.72 0.99
C LYS A 49 -3.50 -4.46 0.35
N TYR A 50 -2.67 -4.65 -0.65
CA TYR A 50 -2.22 -3.63 -1.58
C TYR A 50 -3.03 -3.73 -2.87
N VAL A 51 -3.49 -2.59 -3.39
CA VAL A 51 -4.20 -2.49 -4.66
C VAL A 51 -3.53 -1.42 -5.52
N ALA A 52 -2.97 -1.82 -6.66
CA ALA A 52 -2.61 -0.89 -7.72
C ALA A 52 -3.89 -0.55 -8.51
N THR A 53 -4.32 0.70 -8.47
CA THR A 53 -5.60 1.14 -9.06
C THR A 53 -5.42 1.80 -10.43
N GLU A 54 -4.22 2.32 -10.72
CA GLU A 54 -3.86 2.92 -12.00
C GLU A 54 -2.37 2.68 -12.28
N GLY A 55 -2.01 2.56 -13.56
CA GLY A 55 -0.63 2.35 -14.00
C GLY A 55 -0.49 2.25 -15.51
N TYR A 56 0.73 2.39 -15.99
CA TYR A 56 1.06 2.16 -17.41
C TYR A 56 1.00 0.67 -17.75
N ASP A 57 0.32 0.32 -18.84
CA ASP A 57 0.12 -1.07 -19.32
C ASP A 57 -0.42 -2.06 -18.27
N TYR A 58 -1.06 -1.55 -17.21
CA TYR A 58 -1.63 -2.35 -16.10
C TYR A 58 -0.62 -3.20 -15.32
N TYR A 59 0.67 -2.86 -15.37
CA TYR A 59 1.68 -3.57 -14.59
C TYR A 59 1.84 -2.99 -13.18
N ALA A 60 1.99 -3.87 -12.19
CA ALA A 60 2.33 -3.52 -10.81
C ALA A 60 3.49 -4.40 -10.33
N PHE A 61 4.47 -3.77 -9.68
CA PHE A 61 5.66 -4.44 -9.17
C PHE A 61 5.93 -3.96 -7.75
N LEU A 62 6.28 -4.90 -6.88
CA LEU A 62 6.68 -4.67 -5.50
C LEU A 62 7.82 -5.62 -5.21
N ALA A 63 8.95 -5.08 -4.73
CA ALA A 63 10.06 -5.90 -4.25
C ALA A 63 9.77 -6.39 -2.83
N GLU A 64 9.45 -5.47 -1.93
CA GLU A 64 9.20 -5.74 -0.52
C GLU A 64 8.03 -4.90 0.01
N ILE A 65 7.37 -5.41 1.04
CA ILE A 65 6.39 -4.67 1.83
C ILE A 65 6.77 -4.86 3.30
N ASN A 66 7.00 -3.74 3.98
CA ASN A 66 7.23 -3.70 5.41
C ASN A 66 6.03 -3.05 6.11
N VAL A 67 5.56 -3.66 7.19
CA VAL A 67 4.44 -3.14 7.99
C VAL A 67 4.95 -2.78 9.37
N TYR A 68 4.81 -1.50 9.73
CA TYR A 68 5.27 -0.98 11.00
C TYR A 68 4.10 -0.80 11.97
N GLY A 69 4.27 -1.27 13.19
CA GLY A 69 3.35 -0.99 14.29
C GLY A 69 3.65 0.35 14.95
N LEU A 70 2.77 0.78 15.85
CA LEU A 70 3.11 1.86 16.78
C LEU A 70 4.28 1.38 17.65
N GLU A 71 5.37 2.14 17.68
CA GLU A 71 6.42 1.94 18.68
C GLU A 71 5.78 2.04 20.07
N LYS A 72 6.12 1.08 20.94
CA LYS A 72 5.69 1.08 22.34
C LYS A 72 6.68 1.85 23.19
#